data_AF-A0A965H2K7-F1
#
_entry.id   AF-A0A965H2K7-F1
#
_cell.length_a   1.000
_cell.length_b   1.000
_cell.length_c   1.000
_cell.angle_alpha   90.00
_cell.angle_beta   90.00
_cell.angle_gamma   90.00
#
_symmetry.space_group_name_H-M   'P 1'
#
loop_
_entity.id
_entity.type
_entity.pdbx_description
1 polymer ?
#
loop_
_entity_poly.entity_id
_entity_poly.type
_entity_poly.pdbx_seq_one_letter_code
_entity_poly.pdbx_strand_id
1 'polypeptide(L)'
;RACALLGPAIKPTIVSRAFALCPYCQLRNGQIYGDGQGGQFCQCADCGPIALRADDRAAVMLDEQWLRSRLRMALEIESRDGVTDIADGVWRLGDARREPVLLARSLIRLWAEPSIFDRVRVAGAGIRVIAPQSERVRGSPFASGIDWLPLEERFSFYGGRISFIPDPARHRAEEPAPTDPTTPVFGPFSADFRWVTLPDWPHGPIRCTEGQAAIFEALWFFKGVEVDGERIMQRAGQSSDKPMDLFKVKTQYKGKPEHEGPLFAYRALVRSRRREGLYAMPCAAAASGSA
;
A
#
# COMPACT_ATOMS: atom_id res chain seq x y z
N ARG A 1 21.35 -17.88 18.43
CA ARG A 1 21.01 -16.43 18.52
C ARG A 1 19.80 -15.99 17.67
N ALA A 2 19.39 -16.73 16.62
CA ALA A 2 18.22 -16.38 15.79
C ALA A 2 16.87 -16.36 16.54
N CYS A 3 16.66 -17.24 17.53
CA CYS A 3 15.42 -17.30 18.32
C CYS A 3 15.09 -16.01 19.09
N ALA A 4 16.10 -15.22 19.49
CA ALA A 4 15.88 -14.00 20.26
C ALA A 4 15.39 -12.82 19.39
N LEU A 5 15.73 -12.80 18.10
CA LEU A 5 15.36 -11.72 17.17
C LEU A 5 13.99 -11.95 16.50
N LEU A 6 13.66 -13.22 16.23
CA LEU A 6 12.42 -13.59 15.54
C LEU A 6 11.26 -13.88 16.51
N GLY A 7 11.55 -14.11 17.80
CA GLY A 7 10.55 -14.27 18.85
C GLY A 7 9.46 -15.29 18.47
N PRO A 8 8.16 -14.98 18.63
CA PRO A 8 7.07 -15.90 18.35
C PRO A 8 6.86 -16.20 16.86
N ALA A 9 7.60 -15.56 15.95
CA ALA A 9 7.49 -15.82 14.52
C ALA A 9 8.04 -17.19 14.12
N ILE A 10 8.92 -17.76 14.94
CA ILE A 10 9.50 -19.06 14.70
C ILE A 10 9.29 -19.96 15.90
N LYS A 11 9.04 -21.23 15.63
CA LYS A 11 8.96 -22.28 16.63
C LYS A 11 10.05 -23.32 16.40
N PRO A 12 10.59 -23.93 17.47
CA PRO A 12 11.48 -25.07 17.32
C PRO A 12 10.79 -26.16 16.50
N THR A 13 11.54 -26.77 15.59
CA THR A 13 11.10 -27.93 14.83
C THR A 13 12.24 -28.95 14.76
N ILE A 14 11.93 -30.15 14.26
CA ILE A 14 12.92 -31.18 14.02
C ILE A 14 12.91 -31.42 12.51
N VAL A 15 13.87 -30.82 11.79
CA VAL A 15 13.96 -30.96 10.32
C VAL A 15 14.30 -32.39 9.92
N SER A 16 15.12 -33.10 10.72
CA SER A 16 15.39 -34.52 10.55
C SER A 16 16.14 -35.08 11.76
N ARG A 17 15.85 -36.34 12.16
CA ARG A 17 16.69 -37.07 13.12
C ARG A 17 17.95 -37.65 12.47
N ALA A 18 17.97 -37.75 11.15
CA ALA A 18 19.00 -38.43 10.37
C ALA A 18 19.94 -37.48 9.64
N PHE A 19 19.57 -36.22 9.43
CA PHE A 19 20.39 -35.26 8.68
C PHE A 19 20.41 -33.89 9.38
N ALA A 20 21.54 -33.18 9.29
CA ALA A 20 21.71 -31.81 9.77
C ALA A 20 22.46 -30.96 8.73
N LEU A 21 22.21 -29.65 8.71
CA LEU A 21 23.03 -28.72 7.93
C LEU A 21 24.43 -28.70 8.53
N CYS A 22 25.47 -28.85 7.69
CA CYS A 22 26.85 -28.87 8.16
C CYS A 22 27.18 -27.58 8.94
N PRO A 23 27.56 -27.64 10.23
CA PRO A 23 27.82 -26.45 11.03
C PRO A 23 29.00 -25.62 10.52
N TYR A 24 29.95 -26.28 9.85
CA TYR A 24 31.16 -25.66 9.35
C TYR A 24 30.90 -24.85 8.07
N CYS A 25 30.36 -25.48 7.02
CA CYS A 25 30.16 -24.80 5.74
C CYS A 25 28.77 -24.18 5.59
N GLN A 26 27.75 -24.66 6.31
CA GLN A 26 26.36 -24.22 6.21
C GLN A 26 25.73 -24.33 4.80
N LEU A 27 26.36 -25.07 3.88
CA LEU A 27 25.94 -25.18 2.48
C LEU A 27 25.32 -26.54 2.13
N ARG A 28 25.67 -27.60 2.87
CA ARG A 28 25.18 -28.97 2.59
C ARG A 28 24.64 -29.64 3.84
N ASN A 29 23.62 -30.47 3.65
CA ASN A 29 23.15 -31.39 4.68
C ASN A 29 24.05 -32.64 4.71
N GLY A 30 24.44 -33.06 5.90
CA GLY A 30 25.16 -34.32 6.13
C GLY A 30 24.37 -35.23 7.06
N GLN A 31 24.63 -36.54 6.95
CA GLN A 31 23.97 -37.54 7.77
C GLN A 31 24.52 -37.52 9.20
N ILE A 32 23.65 -37.68 10.18
CA ILE A 32 23.98 -37.64 11.60
C ILE A 32 24.37 -39.04 12.07
N TYR A 33 25.52 -39.14 12.73
CA TYR A 33 25.99 -40.34 13.40
C TYR A 33 26.23 -40.06 14.89
N GLY A 34 26.07 -41.07 15.72
CA GLY A 34 26.49 -41.03 17.11
C GLY A 34 27.98 -41.37 17.23
N ASP A 35 28.69 -40.71 18.14
CA ASP A 35 30.10 -41.00 18.42
C ASP A 35 30.31 -42.13 19.45
N GLY A 36 29.23 -42.68 20.00
CA GLY A 36 29.25 -43.72 21.03
C GLY A 36 29.54 -43.23 22.46
N GLN A 37 29.85 -41.94 22.66
CA GLN A 37 30.10 -41.31 23.96
C GLN A 37 29.00 -40.31 24.37
N GLY A 38 27.88 -40.30 23.64
CA GLY A 38 26.74 -39.42 23.88
C GLY A 38 26.78 -38.13 23.05
N GLY A 39 27.80 -37.92 22.23
CA GLY A 39 27.85 -36.87 21.22
C GLY A 39 27.39 -37.36 19.85
N GLN A 40 27.25 -36.41 18.94
CA GLN A 40 26.83 -36.65 17.57
C GLN A 40 27.70 -35.84 16.62
N PHE A 41 27.86 -36.33 15.39
CA PHE A 41 28.53 -35.60 14.34
C PHE A 41 27.77 -35.72 13.02
N CYS A 42 27.93 -34.71 12.18
CA CYS A 42 27.40 -34.64 10.82
C CYS A 42 28.50 -35.05 9.85
N GLN A 43 28.23 -36.04 8.98
CA GLN A 43 29.12 -36.42 7.89
C GLN A 43 28.85 -35.55 6.66
N CYS A 44 29.62 -34.47 6.49
CA CYS A 44 29.53 -33.59 5.31
C CYS A 44 30.39 -34.13 4.17
N ALA A 45 29.85 -34.13 2.94
CA ALA A 45 30.61 -34.58 1.76
C ALA A 45 31.86 -33.72 1.49
N ASP A 46 31.81 -32.42 1.81
CA ASP A 46 32.90 -31.48 1.51
C ASP A 46 33.81 -31.22 2.72
N CYS A 47 33.28 -31.31 3.94
CA CYS A 47 34.01 -30.95 5.17
C CYS A 47 34.41 -32.16 6.02
N GLY A 48 33.94 -33.36 5.67
CA GLY A 48 34.12 -34.56 6.50
C GLY A 48 33.26 -34.54 7.77
N PRO A 49 33.66 -35.28 8.81
CA PRO A 49 32.92 -35.38 10.07
C PRO A 49 33.06 -34.11 10.90
N ILE A 50 31.93 -33.46 11.20
CA ILE A 50 31.86 -32.24 12.02
C ILE A 50 31.02 -32.51 13.26
N ALA A 51 31.55 -32.25 14.45
CA ALA A 51 30.82 -32.41 15.70
C ALA A 51 29.58 -31.50 15.75
N LEU A 52 28.44 -32.04 16.20
CA LEU A 52 27.19 -31.33 16.34
C LEU A 52 26.97 -30.94 17.80
N ARG A 53 26.72 -29.66 18.04
CA ARG A 53 26.18 -29.11 19.29
C ARG A 53 24.66 -29.24 19.28
N ALA A 54 24.04 -29.16 20.46
CA ALA A 54 22.58 -29.18 20.58
C ALA A 54 21.90 -28.10 19.70
N ASP A 55 22.52 -26.92 19.60
CA ASP A 55 22.05 -25.80 18.78
C ASP A 55 22.19 -26.06 17.27
N ASP A 56 23.13 -26.90 16.83
CA ASP A 56 23.31 -27.23 15.40
C ASP A 56 22.18 -28.11 14.87
N ARG A 57 21.43 -28.74 15.80
CA ARG A 57 20.21 -29.49 15.52
C ARG A 57 18.95 -28.68 15.77
N ALA A 58 19.08 -27.46 16.28
CA ALA A 58 17.95 -26.57 16.50
C ALA A 58 17.45 -26.07 15.15
N ALA A 59 16.56 -26.84 14.53
CA ALA A 59 15.80 -26.34 13.42
C ALA A 59 14.68 -25.44 13.94
N VAL A 60 14.43 -24.36 13.23
CA VAL A 60 13.32 -23.46 13.49
C VAL A 60 12.45 -23.44 12.25
N MET A 61 11.15 -23.53 12.44
CA MET A 61 10.20 -23.31 11.37
C MET A 61 9.38 -22.06 11.66
N LEU A 62 8.87 -21.45 10.60
CA LEU A 62 7.89 -20.39 10.73
C LEU A 62 6.66 -20.91 11.49
N ASP A 63 6.20 -20.14 12.47
CA ASP A 63 4.90 -20.38 13.08
C ASP A 63 3.81 -19.81 12.17
N GLU A 64 3.18 -20.69 11.39
CA GLU A 64 2.14 -20.32 10.42
C GLU A 64 0.87 -19.80 11.09
N GLN A 65 0.58 -20.22 12.32
CA GLN A 65 -0.56 -19.67 13.05
C GLN A 65 -0.27 -18.22 13.46
N TRP A 66 0.93 -17.98 13.97
CA TRP A 66 1.40 -16.63 14.27
C TRP A 66 1.41 -15.75 13.00
N LEU A 67 1.96 -16.24 11.88
CA LEU A 67 2.05 -15.48 10.64
C LEU A 67 0.65 -15.08 10.16
N ARG A 68 -0.28 -16.05 10.07
CA ARG A 68 -1.67 -15.80 9.63
C ARG A 68 -2.35 -14.78 10.54
N SER A 69 -2.17 -14.89 11.85
CA SER A 69 -2.73 -13.93 12.82
C SER A 69 -2.18 -12.51 12.61
N ARG A 70 -0.86 -12.38 12.42
CA ARG A 70 -0.21 -11.07 12.23
C ARG A 70 -0.52 -10.42 10.89
N LEU A 71 -0.59 -11.20 9.81
CA LEU A 71 -1.00 -10.68 8.50
C LEU A 71 -2.45 -10.18 8.51
N ARG A 72 -3.35 -10.91 9.19
CA ARG A 72 -4.74 -10.46 9.37
C ARG A 72 -4.83 -9.14 10.12
N MET A 73 -4.06 -8.97 11.20
CA MET A 73 -3.97 -7.69 11.90
C MET A 73 -3.42 -6.58 11.01
N ALA A 74 -2.37 -6.86 10.24
CA ALA A 74 -1.72 -5.88 9.37
C ALA A 74 -2.65 -5.36 8.25
N LEU A 75 -3.59 -6.19 7.81
CA LEU A 75 -4.58 -5.86 6.76
C LEU A 75 -5.95 -5.47 7.32
N GLU A 76 -6.07 -5.31 8.64
CA GLU A 76 -7.34 -4.94 9.31
C GLU A 76 -8.49 -5.92 9.02
N ILE A 77 -8.18 -7.21 8.82
CA ILE A 77 -9.19 -8.25 8.55
C ILE A 77 -9.97 -8.55 9.82
N GLU A 78 -11.30 -8.46 9.73
CA GLU A 78 -12.21 -8.63 10.85
C GLU A 78 -12.11 -10.03 11.47
N SER A 79 -12.06 -10.11 12.80
CA SER A 79 -11.86 -11.36 13.55
C SER A 79 -12.89 -12.45 13.22
N ARG A 80 -14.11 -12.07 12.82
CA ARG A 80 -15.20 -12.99 12.47
C ARG A 80 -14.94 -13.82 11.20
N ASP A 81 -14.09 -13.36 10.29
CA ASP A 81 -13.94 -13.98 8.97
C ASP A 81 -13.27 -15.37 9.01
N GLY A 82 -12.61 -15.72 10.11
CA GLY A 82 -11.92 -17.00 10.27
C GLY A 82 -10.79 -17.25 9.25
N VAL A 83 -10.00 -18.29 9.48
CA VAL A 83 -9.00 -18.76 8.51
C VAL A 83 -9.48 -20.09 7.95
N THR A 84 -9.59 -20.18 6.63
CA THR A 84 -9.99 -21.41 5.94
C THR A 84 -8.77 -22.04 5.27
N ASP A 85 -8.55 -23.33 5.50
CA ASP A 85 -7.56 -24.11 4.74
C ASP A 85 -8.16 -24.45 3.36
N ILE A 86 -7.50 -24.02 2.29
CA ILE A 86 -7.99 -24.20 0.93
C ILE A 86 -7.27 -25.40 0.29
N ALA A 87 -5.96 -25.43 0.40
CA ALA A 87 -5.09 -26.50 -0.12
C ALA A 87 -3.77 -26.51 0.67
N ASP A 88 -2.96 -27.55 0.51
CA ASP A 88 -1.66 -27.62 1.20
C ASP A 88 -0.80 -26.37 0.92
N GLY A 89 -0.47 -25.67 2.01
CA GLY A 89 0.30 -24.42 1.95
C GLY A 89 -0.48 -23.21 1.42
N VAL A 90 -1.82 -23.27 1.33
CA VAL A 90 -2.69 -22.19 0.86
C VAL A 90 -3.89 -21.98 1.79
N TRP A 91 -4.03 -20.77 2.33
CA TRP A 91 -5.10 -20.42 3.27
C TRP A 91 -5.85 -19.17 2.80
N ARG A 92 -7.16 -19.14 3.04
CA ARG A 92 -7.95 -17.90 3.01
C ARG A 92 -7.86 -17.24 4.37
N LEU A 93 -7.40 -16.00 4.40
CA LEU A 93 -7.23 -15.22 5.62
C LEU A 93 -8.47 -14.42 6.02
N GLY A 94 -9.49 -14.29 5.16
CA GLY A 94 -10.67 -13.45 5.37
C GLY A 94 -10.78 -12.37 4.30
N ASP A 95 -11.58 -11.34 4.55
CA ASP A 95 -11.79 -10.25 3.59
C ASP A 95 -11.15 -8.96 4.10
N ALA A 96 -10.27 -8.36 3.30
CA ALA A 96 -9.69 -7.04 3.56
C ALA A 96 -10.34 -6.04 2.61
N ARG A 97 -11.01 -5.01 3.14
CA ARG A 97 -11.72 -4.00 2.31
C ARG A 97 -12.68 -4.61 1.28
N ARG A 98 -13.39 -5.68 1.66
CA ARG A 98 -14.32 -6.47 0.82
C ARG A 98 -13.66 -7.33 -0.26
N GLU A 99 -12.34 -7.46 -0.25
CA GLU A 99 -11.62 -8.35 -1.15
C GLU A 99 -11.07 -9.57 -0.38
N PRO A 100 -11.34 -10.81 -0.84
CA PRO A 100 -10.77 -12.02 -0.25
C PRO A 100 -9.24 -12.02 -0.32
N VAL A 101 -8.63 -12.37 0.82
CA VAL A 101 -7.17 -12.47 0.96
C VAL A 101 -6.74 -13.92 1.07
N LEU A 102 -5.87 -14.34 0.15
CA LEU A 102 -5.19 -15.63 0.16
C LEU A 102 -3.75 -15.49 0.65
N LEU A 103 -3.28 -16.43 1.46
CA LEU A 103 -1.88 -16.61 1.81
C LEU A 103 -1.40 -17.92 1.21
N ALA A 104 -0.29 -17.90 0.48
CA ALA A 104 0.34 -19.10 -0.06
C ALA A 104 1.83 -19.18 0.28
N ARG A 105 2.33 -20.39 0.56
CA ARG A 105 3.76 -20.65 0.75
C ARG A 105 4.56 -20.43 -0.54
N SER A 106 3.93 -20.63 -1.70
CA SER A 106 4.59 -20.55 -3.00
C SER A 106 3.61 -20.18 -4.10
N LEU A 107 4.02 -19.25 -4.97
CA LEU A 107 3.28 -18.92 -6.20
C LEU A 107 3.13 -20.12 -7.15
N ILE A 108 4.11 -21.02 -7.15
CA ILE A 108 4.12 -22.19 -8.05
C ILE A 108 2.88 -23.05 -7.83
N ARG A 109 2.43 -23.18 -6.58
CA ARG A 109 1.23 -23.95 -6.27
C ARG A 109 -0.03 -23.31 -6.86
N LEU A 110 -0.14 -21.99 -6.79
CA LEU A 110 -1.29 -21.25 -7.33
C LEU A 110 -1.34 -21.27 -8.86
N TRP A 111 -0.18 -21.34 -9.53
CA TRP A 111 -0.14 -21.51 -10.97
C TRP A 111 -0.45 -22.93 -11.43
N ALA A 112 0.03 -23.93 -10.70
CA ALA A 112 -0.25 -25.32 -11.00
C ALA A 112 -1.74 -25.65 -10.85
N GLU A 113 -2.43 -24.95 -9.95
CA GLU A 113 -3.85 -25.17 -9.66
C GLU A 113 -4.65 -23.85 -9.59
N PRO A 114 -4.96 -23.20 -10.73
CA PRO A 114 -5.68 -21.93 -10.75
C PRO A 114 -7.12 -21.99 -10.21
N SER A 115 -7.72 -23.19 -10.17
CA SER A 115 -9.08 -23.42 -9.62
C SER A 115 -9.19 -23.06 -8.13
N ILE A 116 -8.07 -22.91 -7.42
CA ILE A 116 -8.03 -22.40 -6.04
C ILE A 116 -8.69 -21.01 -5.94
N PHE A 117 -8.55 -20.17 -6.96
CA PHE A 117 -9.13 -18.82 -6.96
C PHE A 117 -10.65 -18.83 -7.05
N ASP A 118 -11.24 -19.82 -7.72
CA ASP A 118 -12.70 -19.94 -7.85
C ASP A 118 -13.37 -20.25 -6.52
N ARG A 119 -12.66 -20.95 -5.62
CA ARG A 119 -13.16 -21.33 -4.30
C ARG A 119 -13.28 -20.16 -3.33
N VAL A 120 -12.65 -19.02 -3.62
CA VAL A 120 -12.67 -17.83 -2.77
C VAL A 120 -13.23 -16.59 -3.48
N ARG A 121 -13.71 -16.75 -4.72
CA ARG A 121 -14.22 -15.66 -5.55
C ARG A 121 -15.44 -15.02 -4.90
N VAL A 122 -15.44 -13.69 -4.83
CA VAL A 122 -16.62 -12.89 -4.44
C VAL A 122 -17.00 -12.02 -5.62
N ALA A 123 -18.30 -11.99 -5.97
CA ALA A 123 -18.78 -11.22 -7.12
C ALA A 123 -18.48 -9.73 -6.96
N GLY A 124 -17.83 -9.15 -7.97
CA GLY A 124 -17.47 -7.72 -8.00
C GLY A 124 -16.26 -7.33 -7.14
N ALA A 125 -15.54 -8.29 -6.55
CA ALA A 125 -14.33 -8.06 -5.78
C ALA A 125 -13.10 -8.73 -6.43
N GLY A 126 -11.94 -8.07 -6.33
CA GLY A 126 -10.67 -8.70 -6.66
C GLY A 126 -10.24 -9.72 -5.60
N ILE A 127 -9.18 -10.48 -5.88
CA ILE A 127 -8.54 -11.39 -4.91
C ILE A 127 -7.15 -10.85 -4.60
N ARG A 128 -6.80 -10.71 -3.33
CA ARG A 128 -5.43 -10.37 -2.90
C ARG A 128 -4.69 -11.64 -2.53
N VAL A 129 -3.48 -11.82 -3.05
CA VAL A 129 -2.62 -12.98 -2.81
C VAL A 129 -1.35 -12.52 -2.11
N ILE A 130 -1.10 -13.04 -0.92
CA ILE A 130 0.15 -12.87 -0.20
C ILE A 130 0.99 -14.11 -0.45
N ALA A 131 2.16 -13.94 -1.04
CA ALA A 131 3.12 -15.02 -1.24
C ALA A 131 4.55 -14.46 -1.33
N PRO A 132 5.57 -15.24 -0.93
CA PRO A 132 6.98 -14.85 -1.09
C PRO A 132 7.32 -14.54 -2.56
N GLN A 133 8.27 -13.64 -2.76
CA GLN A 133 8.86 -13.37 -4.07
C GLN A 133 9.55 -14.62 -4.59
N SER A 134 9.27 -14.94 -5.85
CA SER A 134 9.99 -15.99 -6.58
C SER A 134 10.98 -15.33 -7.52
N GLU A 135 12.25 -15.74 -7.47
CA GLU A 135 13.31 -15.23 -8.37
C GLU A 135 12.95 -15.37 -9.86
N ARG A 136 12.02 -16.27 -10.18
CA ARG A 136 11.56 -16.54 -11.55
C ARG A 136 10.45 -15.60 -12.03
N VAL A 137 9.92 -14.73 -11.17
CA VAL A 137 8.79 -13.84 -11.50
C VAL A 137 9.27 -12.40 -11.57
N ARG A 138 9.07 -11.77 -12.72
CA ARG A 138 9.07 -10.31 -12.86
C ARG A 138 7.70 -9.87 -13.37
N GLY A 139 7.09 -8.88 -12.70
CA GLY A 139 5.77 -8.36 -13.07
C GLY A 139 4.60 -9.08 -12.39
N SER A 140 3.37 -8.91 -12.92
CA SER A 140 2.15 -9.51 -12.37
C SER A 140 2.02 -10.98 -12.78
N PRO A 141 2.08 -11.94 -11.85
CA PRO A 141 2.06 -13.37 -12.16
C PRO A 141 0.66 -13.95 -12.38
N PHE A 142 -0.38 -13.15 -12.23
CA PHE A 142 -1.78 -13.58 -12.30
C PHE A 142 -2.59 -12.76 -13.29
N ALA A 143 -3.74 -13.32 -13.69
CA ALA A 143 -4.73 -12.65 -14.51
C ALA A 143 -5.33 -11.40 -13.82
N SER A 144 -6.01 -10.56 -14.60
CA SER A 144 -6.72 -9.39 -14.08
C SER A 144 -7.70 -9.77 -12.95
N GLY A 145 -7.81 -8.91 -11.95
CA GLY A 145 -8.63 -9.17 -10.76
C GLY A 145 -7.95 -10.02 -9.68
N ILE A 146 -6.72 -10.47 -9.89
CA ILE A 146 -5.89 -11.09 -8.85
C ILE A 146 -4.68 -10.20 -8.62
N ASP A 147 -4.58 -9.64 -7.41
CA ASP A 147 -3.48 -8.78 -7.01
C ASP A 147 -2.48 -9.57 -6.16
N TRP A 148 -1.21 -9.56 -6.57
CA TRP A 148 -0.15 -10.17 -5.79
C TRP A 148 0.51 -9.13 -4.89
N LEU A 149 0.59 -9.46 -3.60
CA LEU A 149 1.27 -8.73 -2.55
C LEU A 149 2.51 -9.53 -2.14
N PRO A 150 3.69 -9.27 -2.75
CA PRO A 150 4.94 -9.92 -2.34
C PRO A 150 5.22 -9.65 -0.87
N LEU A 151 5.54 -10.71 -0.11
CA LEU A 151 5.75 -10.60 1.34
C LEU A 151 6.88 -9.61 1.66
N GLU A 152 7.93 -9.64 0.86
CA GLU A 152 9.17 -8.89 0.99
C GLU A 152 9.02 -7.40 0.67
N GLU A 153 8.04 -7.05 -0.16
CA GLU A 153 7.84 -5.67 -0.65
C GLU A 153 6.67 -4.98 0.06
N ARG A 154 5.61 -5.74 0.40
CA ARG A 154 4.36 -5.19 0.94
C ARG A 154 4.22 -5.33 2.44
N PHE A 155 5.13 -6.03 3.10
CA PHE A 155 5.08 -6.21 4.55
C PHE A 155 6.44 -5.98 5.18
N SER A 156 6.45 -5.24 6.30
CA SER A 156 7.64 -5.06 7.12
C SER A 156 7.51 -5.85 8.42
N PHE A 157 8.60 -6.46 8.87
CA PHE A 157 8.70 -7.15 10.15
C PHE A 157 9.61 -6.36 11.10
N TYR A 158 9.04 -5.88 12.21
CA TYR A 158 9.80 -5.18 13.25
C TYR A 158 9.23 -5.48 14.63
N GLY A 159 10.09 -5.83 15.58
CA GLY A 159 9.71 -6.05 16.98
C GLY A 159 8.62 -7.11 17.18
N GLY A 160 8.59 -8.16 16.35
CA GLY A 160 7.55 -9.19 16.43
C GLY A 160 6.17 -8.76 15.90
N ARG A 161 6.10 -7.64 15.16
CA ARG A 161 4.89 -7.15 14.48
C ARG A 161 5.10 -7.16 12.97
N ILE A 162 4.00 -7.37 12.24
CA ILE A 162 3.95 -7.20 10.79
C ILE A 162 3.10 -5.96 10.50
N SER A 163 3.61 -5.09 9.64
CA SER A 163 2.90 -3.90 9.16
C SER A 163 2.75 -3.98 7.64
N PHE A 164 1.57 -3.62 7.13
CA PHE A 164 1.31 -3.55 5.69
C PHE A 164 1.83 -2.22 5.12
N ILE A 165 2.47 -2.30 3.95
CA ILE A 165 2.98 -1.16 3.18
C ILE A 165 2.04 -1.00 1.98
N PRO A 166 1.14 -0.01 2.00
CA PRO A 166 0.18 0.17 0.92
C PRO A 166 0.86 0.55 -0.40
N ASP A 167 0.23 0.19 -1.52
CA ASP A 167 0.66 0.71 -2.81
C ASP A 167 0.16 2.15 -2.99
N PRO A 168 1.06 3.16 -3.05
CA PRO A 168 0.64 4.53 -3.29
C PRO A 168 -0.05 4.71 -4.65
N ALA A 169 0.25 3.87 -5.65
CA ALA A 169 -0.41 3.92 -6.95
C ALA A 169 -1.86 3.41 -6.88
N ARG A 170 -2.18 2.47 -5.98
CA ARG A 170 -3.55 1.95 -5.79
C ARG A 170 -4.38 2.77 -4.82
N HIS A 171 -3.79 3.40 -3.81
CA HIS A 171 -4.54 4.33 -2.95
C HIS A 171 -5.23 5.45 -3.75
N ARG A 172 -4.67 5.83 -4.89
CA ARG A 172 -5.26 6.78 -5.82
C ARG A 172 -6.41 6.20 -6.67
N ALA A 173 -6.49 4.87 -6.81
CA ALA A 173 -7.49 4.17 -7.61
C ALA A 173 -8.67 3.62 -6.78
N GLU A 174 -8.50 3.44 -5.46
CA GLU A 174 -9.52 2.89 -4.54
C GLU A 174 -10.44 3.93 -3.89
N GLU A 175 -10.16 5.23 -4.01
CA GLU A 175 -11.18 6.23 -3.67
C GLU A 175 -12.34 6.07 -4.66
N PRO A 176 -13.57 5.77 -4.18
CA PRO A 176 -14.69 5.61 -5.08
C PRO A 176 -14.83 6.90 -5.87
N ALA A 177 -14.63 6.82 -7.19
CA ALA A 177 -14.88 7.95 -8.07
C ALA A 177 -16.29 8.46 -7.73
N PRO A 178 -16.44 9.74 -7.37
CA PRO A 178 -17.74 10.26 -7.00
C PRO A 178 -18.69 9.99 -8.17
N THR A 179 -19.85 9.39 -7.86
CA THR A 179 -20.83 8.93 -8.86
C THR A 179 -21.26 10.07 -9.80
N ASP A 180 -21.14 11.31 -9.32
CA ASP A 180 -21.12 12.53 -10.10
C ASP A 180 -19.74 13.22 -9.95
N PRO A 181 -18.96 13.42 -11.03
CA PRO A 181 -17.63 14.04 -10.99
C PRO A 181 -17.64 15.49 -10.45
N THR A 182 -18.82 16.12 -10.31
CA THR A 182 -18.98 17.47 -9.75
C THR A 182 -19.16 17.48 -8.23
N THR A 183 -19.29 16.30 -7.60
CA THR A 183 -19.52 16.18 -6.14
C THR A 183 -18.36 16.77 -5.36
N PRO A 184 -18.60 17.72 -4.43
CA PRO A 184 -17.55 18.27 -3.59
C PRO A 184 -16.99 17.22 -2.61
N VAL A 185 -15.67 17.05 -2.60
CA VAL A 185 -14.89 16.15 -1.73
C VAL A 185 -13.95 16.95 -0.82
N PHE A 186 -13.32 18.00 -1.35
CA PHE A 186 -12.40 18.87 -0.62
C PHE A 186 -13.04 20.24 -0.41
N GLY A 187 -13.90 20.37 0.62
CA GLY A 187 -14.68 21.59 0.81
C GLY A 187 -15.56 21.87 -0.41
N PRO A 188 -15.40 23.01 -1.11
CA PRO A 188 -16.17 23.30 -2.33
C PRO A 188 -15.67 22.57 -3.59
N PHE A 189 -14.55 21.83 -3.54
CA PHE A 189 -13.89 21.24 -4.71
C PHE A 189 -14.24 19.77 -4.93
N SER A 190 -14.36 19.34 -6.19
CA SER A 190 -14.38 17.91 -6.55
C SER A 190 -13.05 17.21 -6.22
N ALA A 191 -13.04 15.88 -6.24
CA ALA A 191 -11.86 15.06 -5.96
C ALA A 191 -10.62 15.44 -6.81
N ASP A 192 -10.84 15.85 -8.05
CA ASP A 192 -9.80 16.25 -9.02
C ASP A 192 -9.62 17.78 -9.13
N PHE A 193 -10.29 18.56 -8.28
CA PHE A 193 -10.32 20.03 -8.31
C PHE A 193 -10.82 20.64 -9.63
N ARG A 194 -11.36 19.84 -10.56
CA ARG A 194 -11.89 20.31 -11.86
C ARG A 194 -13.24 21.00 -11.72
N TRP A 195 -13.93 20.81 -10.60
CA TRP A 195 -15.22 21.43 -10.31
C TRP A 195 -15.18 22.15 -8.98
N VAL A 196 -15.81 23.33 -8.94
CA VAL A 196 -16.01 24.14 -7.73
C VAL A 196 -17.49 24.43 -7.55
N THR A 197 -18.04 24.09 -6.40
CA THR A 197 -19.44 24.38 -6.05
C THR A 197 -19.48 25.52 -5.03
N LEU A 198 -20.11 26.64 -5.41
CA LEU A 198 -20.27 27.82 -4.57
C LEU A 198 -21.74 28.23 -4.51
N PRO A 199 -22.29 28.53 -3.31
CA PRO A 199 -23.69 28.89 -3.16
C PRO A 199 -24.05 30.21 -3.87
N ASP A 200 -23.08 31.14 -3.95
CA ASP A 200 -23.27 32.47 -4.54
C ASP A 200 -23.13 32.48 -6.08
N TRP A 201 -22.90 31.32 -6.71
CA TRP A 201 -22.78 31.20 -8.16
C TRP A 201 -24.03 30.53 -8.77
N PRO A 202 -24.85 31.25 -9.54
CA PRO A 202 -26.19 30.78 -9.93
C PRO A 202 -26.19 29.79 -11.11
N HIS A 203 -25.04 29.53 -11.74
CA HIS A 203 -24.96 28.71 -12.96
C HIS A 203 -24.50 27.25 -12.71
N GLY A 204 -24.59 26.78 -11.46
CA GLY A 204 -24.21 25.41 -11.08
C GLY A 204 -22.69 25.22 -10.90
N PRO A 205 -22.18 23.98 -10.85
CA PRO A 205 -20.75 23.71 -10.63
C PRO A 205 -19.85 24.41 -11.66
N ILE A 206 -18.83 25.10 -11.16
CA ILE A 206 -17.87 25.85 -11.97
C ILE A 206 -16.79 24.91 -12.47
N ARG A 207 -16.65 24.77 -13.79
CA ARG A 207 -15.61 23.94 -14.41
C ARG A 207 -14.29 24.70 -14.54
N CYS A 208 -13.23 24.17 -13.95
CA CYS A 208 -11.87 24.70 -14.07
C CYS A 208 -11.08 24.01 -15.20
N THR A 209 -10.11 24.71 -15.79
CA THR A 209 -9.09 24.10 -16.64
C THR A 209 -8.08 23.29 -15.81
N GLU A 210 -7.22 22.49 -16.46
CA GLU A 210 -6.15 21.74 -15.76
C GLU A 210 -5.24 22.67 -14.96
N GLY A 211 -4.78 23.75 -15.58
CA GLY A 211 -3.93 24.73 -14.89
C GLY A 211 -4.64 25.42 -13.73
N GLN A 212 -5.92 25.77 -13.88
CA GLN A 212 -6.69 26.39 -12.79
C GLN A 212 -6.90 25.43 -11.61
N ALA A 213 -7.21 24.17 -11.90
CA ALA A 213 -7.38 23.13 -10.88
C ALA A 213 -6.07 22.87 -10.13
N ALA A 214 -4.94 22.79 -10.84
CA ALA A 214 -3.61 22.62 -10.23
C ALA A 214 -3.26 23.74 -9.25
N ILE A 215 -3.71 24.98 -9.53
CA ILE A 215 -3.54 26.11 -8.60
C ILE A 215 -4.38 25.92 -7.34
N PHE A 216 -5.64 25.50 -7.47
CA PHE A 216 -6.49 25.26 -6.31
C PHE A 216 -6.01 24.07 -5.47
N GLU A 217 -5.58 22.99 -6.09
CA GLU A 217 -4.96 21.84 -5.40
C GLU A 217 -3.69 22.26 -4.66
N ALA A 218 -2.82 23.06 -5.30
CA ALA A 218 -1.60 23.57 -4.68
C ALA A 218 -1.91 24.45 -3.45
N LEU A 219 -2.90 25.35 -3.55
CA LEU A 219 -3.34 26.18 -2.43
C LEU A 219 -4.00 25.37 -1.30
N TRP A 220 -4.80 24.37 -1.66
CA TRP A 220 -5.45 23.48 -0.70
C TRP A 220 -4.43 22.68 0.11
N PHE A 221 -3.37 22.19 -0.55
CA PHE A 221 -2.27 21.46 0.09
C PHE A 221 -1.62 22.23 1.24
N PHE A 222 -1.54 23.57 1.13
CA PHE A 222 -0.96 24.41 2.18
C PHE A 222 -1.92 24.70 3.34
N LYS A 223 -3.12 24.11 3.36
CA LYS A 223 -4.07 24.13 4.49
C LYS A 223 -4.36 25.53 5.02
N GLY A 224 -4.47 26.50 4.11
CA GLY A 224 -4.79 27.90 4.43
C GLY A 224 -3.64 28.74 4.99
N VAL A 225 -2.42 28.22 5.05
CA VAL A 225 -1.21 29.00 5.38
C VAL A 225 -0.93 30.01 4.26
N GLU A 226 -0.44 31.20 4.63
CA GLU A 226 0.05 32.20 3.67
C GLU A 226 1.35 31.72 3.02
N VAL A 227 1.35 31.58 1.70
CA VAL A 227 2.47 31.06 0.92
C VAL A 227 2.76 31.97 -0.26
N ASP A 228 4.05 32.07 -0.60
CA ASP A 228 4.51 32.83 -1.75
C ASP A 228 3.94 32.28 -3.08
N GLY A 229 3.61 33.20 -3.98
CA GLY A 229 3.11 32.88 -5.32
C GLY A 229 4.00 31.91 -6.09
N GLU A 230 5.32 32.11 -6.10
CA GLU A 230 6.28 31.27 -6.81
C GLU A 230 6.19 29.81 -6.35
N ARG A 231 6.09 29.60 -5.04
CA ARG A 231 5.99 28.25 -4.45
C ARG A 231 4.68 27.55 -4.83
N ILE A 232 3.59 28.30 -4.96
CA ILE A 232 2.31 27.78 -5.45
C ILE A 232 2.42 27.39 -6.93
N MET A 233 3.02 28.27 -7.75
CA MET A 233 3.17 28.05 -9.19
C MET A 233 4.07 26.86 -9.50
N GLN A 234 5.20 26.74 -8.80
CA GLN A 234 6.11 25.59 -8.89
C GLN A 234 5.39 24.28 -8.56
N ARG A 235 4.60 24.26 -7.48
CA ARG A 235 3.82 23.08 -7.10
C ARG A 235 2.74 22.74 -8.14
N ALA A 236 2.08 23.75 -8.69
CA ALA A 236 1.06 23.59 -9.73
C ALA A 236 1.64 23.29 -11.12
N GLY A 237 2.98 23.21 -11.26
CA GLY A 237 3.65 23.00 -12.54
C GLY A 237 3.41 24.12 -13.55
N GLN A 238 3.13 25.34 -13.09
CA GLN A 238 2.81 26.48 -13.95
C GLN A 238 4.02 27.41 -14.09
N SER A 239 4.21 27.97 -15.29
CA SER A 239 5.33 28.85 -15.63
C SER A 239 5.05 30.35 -15.46
N SER A 240 3.85 30.73 -15.01
CA SER A 240 3.51 32.13 -14.69
C SER A 240 3.98 32.46 -13.27
N ASP A 241 4.28 33.73 -13.02
CA ASP A 241 4.69 34.20 -11.69
C ASP A 241 3.50 34.44 -10.75
N LYS A 242 2.26 34.49 -11.28
CA LYS A 242 1.08 34.91 -10.53
C LYS A 242 -0.07 33.93 -10.71
N PRO A 243 -0.56 33.29 -9.62
CA PRO A 243 -1.70 32.38 -9.69
C PRO A 243 -2.93 32.97 -10.39
N MET A 244 -3.20 34.27 -10.21
CA MET A 244 -4.35 34.95 -10.81
C MET A 244 -4.31 35.01 -12.35
N ASP A 245 -3.13 34.86 -12.98
CA ASP A 245 -3.01 34.99 -14.44
C ASP A 245 -3.77 33.90 -15.18
N LEU A 246 -3.86 32.69 -14.61
CA LEU A 246 -4.63 31.57 -15.17
C LEU A 246 -6.15 31.78 -15.12
N PHE A 247 -6.62 32.73 -14.33
CA PHE A 247 -8.04 33.03 -14.14
C PHE A 247 -8.48 34.28 -14.91
N LYS A 248 -7.58 34.94 -15.65
CA LYS A 248 -7.94 36.13 -16.43
C LYS A 248 -8.87 35.77 -17.58
N VAL A 249 -10.05 36.38 -17.59
CA VAL A 249 -11.02 36.24 -18.69
C VAL A 249 -10.62 37.16 -19.83
N LYS A 250 -10.41 36.59 -21.03
CA LYS A 250 -10.15 37.37 -22.24
C LYS A 250 -11.39 38.16 -22.65
N THR A 251 -11.21 39.34 -23.24
CA THR A 251 -12.31 40.25 -23.65
C THR A 251 -13.38 39.55 -24.49
N GLN A 252 -12.97 38.64 -25.38
CA GLN A 252 -13.87 37.87 -26.26
C GLN A 252 -14.78 36.87 -25.53
N TYR A 253 -14.50 36.56 -24.27
CA TYR A 253 -15.24 35.62 -23.44
C TYR A 253 -15.99 36.29 -22.28
N LYS A 254 -16.03 37.62 -22.26
CA LYS A 254 -16.75 38.39 -21.24
C LYS A 254 -18.26 38.16 -21.38
N GLY A 255 -18.95 38.00 -20.25
CA GLY A 255 -20.38 37.69 -20.17
C GLY A 255 -20.72 36.20 -20.34
N LYS A 256 -19.71 35.34 -20.48
CA LYS A 256 -19.91 33.89 -20.59
C LYS A 256 -19.64 33.20 -19.24
N PRO A 257 -20.67 32.62 -18.59
CA PRO A 257 -20.53 32.00 -17.27
C PRO A 257 -19.42 30.93 -17.20
N GLU A 258 -19.23 30.15 -18.27
CA GLU A 258 -18.20 29.11 -18.33
C GLU A 258 -16.76 29.64 -18.24
N HIS A 259 -16.53 30.90 -18.60
CA HIS A 259 -15.22 31.53 -18.51
C HIS A 259 -15.07 32.43 -17.28
N GLU A 260 -16.16 33.02 -16.82
CA GLU A 260 -16.16 33.91 -15.64
C GLU A 260 -16.21 33.15 -14.32
N GLY A 261 -16.81 31.95 -14.31
CA GLY A 261 -16.94 31.10 -13.13
C GLY A 261 -15.60 30.84 -12.42
N PRO A 262 -14.53 30.38 -13.10
CA PRO A 262 -13.25 30.13 -12.45
C PRO A 262 -12.65 31.38 -11.78
N LEU A 263 -12.78 32.56 -12.41
CA LEU A 263 -12.32 33.81 -11.83
C LEU A 263 -13.14 34.21 -10.60
N PHE A 264 -14.46 33.98 -10.64
CA PHE A 264 -15.33 34.17 -9.49
C PHE A 264 -14.91 33.26 -8.33
N ALA A 265 -14.72 31.97 -8.59
CA ALA A 265 -14.25 31.02 -7.58
C ALA A 265 -12.90 31.41 -6.98
N TYR A 266 -11.94 31.82 -7.81
CA TYR A 266 -10.64 32.28 -7.35
C TYR A 266 -10.77 33.47 -6.39
N ARG A 267 -11.59 34.46 -6.73
CA ARG A 267 -11.81 35.64 -5.88
C ARG A 267 -12.54 35.33 -4.59
N ALA A 268 -13.46 34.38 -4.61
CA ALA A 268 -14.22 33.97 -3.44
C ALA A 268 -13.35 33.17 -2.44
N LEU A 269 -12.47 32.30 -2.95
CA LEU A 269 -11.76 31.31 -2.13
C LEU A 269 -10.31 31.69 -1.79
N VAL A 270 -9.66 32.50 -2.62
CA VAL A 270 -8.23 32.82 -2.48
C VAL A 270 -8.05 34.24 -1.94
N ARG A 271 -7.42 34.34 -0.77
CA ARG A 271 -6.96 35.63 -0.22
C ARG A 271 -5.56 35.91 -0.75
N SER A 272 -5.32 37.16 -1.17
CA SER A 272 -4.00 37.61 -1.64
C SER A 272 -3.57 38.90 -0.95
N ARG A 273 -2.33 38.94 -0.46
CA ARG A 273 -1.65 40.15 0.00
C ARG A 273 -0.73 40.64 -1.12
N ARG A 274 -1.30 41.41 -2.04
CA ARG A 274 -0.64 41.78 -3.31
C ARG A 274 0.73 42.46 -3.18
N ARG A 275 0.96 43.20 -2.09
CA ARG A 275 2.25 43.87 -1.83
C ARG A 275 3.35 42.90 -1.39
N GLU A 276 2.96 41.79 -0.75
CA GLU A 276 3.87 40.80 -0.15
C GLU A 276 3.98 39.53 -1.01
N GLY A 277 3.18 39.39 -2.08
CA GLY A 277 3.20 38.20 -2.94
C GLY A 277 2.60 36.95 -2.28
N LEU A 278 1.94 37.09 -1.13
CA LEU A 278 1.40 35.99 -0.35
C LEU A 278 -0.04 35.65 -0.73
N TYR A 279 -0.34 34.37 -0.79
CA TYR A 279 -1.65 33.82 -1.09
C TYR A 279 -2.03 32.77 -0.05
N ALA A 280 -3.31 32.71 0.29
CA ALA A 280 -3.86 31.69 1.19
C ALA A 280 -5.26 31.29 0.73
N MET A 281 -5.65 30.06 1.08
CA MET A 281 -7.01 29.56 0.90
C MET A 281 -7.59 29.17 2.28
N PRO A 282 -8.24 30.11 3.00
CA PRO A 282 -8.64 29.89 4.38
C PRO A 282 -9.62 28.72 4.59
N CYS A 283 -10.46 28.41 3.60
CA CYS A 283 -11.40 27.29 3.71
C CYS A 283 -10.70 25.93 3.82
N ALA A 284 -9.46 25.81 3.34
CA ALA A 284 -8.65 24.60 3.50
C ALA A 284 -8.22 24.38 4.97
N ALA A 285 -8.05 25.45 5.75
CA ALA A 285 -7.77 25.37 7.19
C ALA A 285 -9.02 24.92 7.97
N ALA A 286 -10.21 25.42 7.60
CA ALA A 286 -11.46 25.05 8.25
C ALA A 286 -11.83 23.57 7.98
N ALA A 287 -11.55 23.05 6.78
CA ALA A 287 -11.78 21.65 6.45
C ALA A 287 -10.86 20.67 7.20
N SER A 288 -9.73 21.13 7.73
CA SER A 288 -8.79 20.32 8.51
C SER A 288 -9.04 20.36 10.03
N GLY A 289 -10.00 21.18 10.49
CA GLY A 289 -10.46 21.22 11.89
C GLY A 289 -11.74 20.42 12.18
N SER A 290 -12.27 19.71 11.19
CA SER A 290 -13.52 18.92 11.28
C SER A 290 -13.28 17.41 11.38
N ALA A 291 -12.16 16.98 11.98
CA ALA A 291 -11.83 15.58 12.23
C ALA A 291 -11.47 15.37 13.71
#